data_AF-A0A2T1CY99-F1
#
_entry.id   AF-A0A2T1CY99-F1
#
_cell.length_a   1.000
_cell.length_b   1.000
_cell.length_c   1.000
_cell.angle_alpha   90.00
_cell.angle_beta   90.00
_cell.angle_gamma   90.00
#
_symmetry.space_group_name_H-M   'P 1'
#
loop_
_entity.id
_entity.type
_entity.pdbx_description
1 polymer ?
#
loop_
_entity_poly.entity_id
_entity_poly.type
_entity_poly.pdbx_seq_one_letter_code
_entity_poly.pdbx_strand_id
1 'polypeptide(L)'
;MLKFAIVALVTLGLVLVTGLGLSPATATVSNPEFYAWNFASVGSSELVCKKTLVVPQDLIVPSSPMQAVRITSAIVDNKFCATSTKPVS
;
A
#
# COMPACT_ATOMS: atom_id res chain seq x y z
N MET A 1 -23.50 11.46 43.67
CA MET A 1 -23.63 12.57 42.69
C MET A 1 -22.28 12.98 42.11
N LEU A 2 -21.34 13.50 42.92
CA LEU A 2 -20.04 14.03 42.44
C LEU A 2 -19.20 13.01 41.64
N LYS A 3 -19.16 11.75 42.10
CA LYS A 3 -18.42 10.67 41.40
C LYS A 3 -18.91 10.46 39.96
N PHE A 4 -20.21 10.52 39.72
CA PHE A 4 -20.78 10.35 38.38
C PHE A 4 -20.48 11.55 37.47
N ALA A 5 -20.46 12.76 38.03
CA ALA A 5 -20.08 13.96 37.28
C ALA A 5 -18.61 13.91 36.81
N ILE A 6 -17.70 13.41 37.67
CA ILE A 6 -16.28 13.24 37.31
C ILE A 6 -16.12 12.22 36.18
N VAL A 7 -16.82 11.07 36.25
CA VAL A 7 -16.76 10.06 35.19
C VAL A 7 -17.25 10.65 33.86
N ALA A 8 -18.37 11.37 33.87
CA ALA A 8 -18.92 11.98 32.66
C ALA A 8 -17.93 13.00 32.02
N LEU A 9 -17.26 13.81 32.84
CA LEU A 9 -16.26 14.77 32.39
C LEU A 9 -15.03 14.09 31.77
N VAL A 10 -14.53 13.02 32.40
CA VAL A 10 -13.39 12.26 31.87
C VAL A 10 -13.74 11.60 30.55
N THR A 11 -14.93 11.00 30.43
CA THR A 11 -15.38 10.39 29.18
C THR A 11 -15.56 11.43 28.07
N LEU A 12 -16.11 12.60 28.39
CA LEU A 12 -16.30 13.67 27.41
C LEU A 12 -14.95 14.21 26.92
N GLY A 13 -14.00 14.42 27.85
CA GLY A 13 -12.64 14.85 27.52
C GLY A 13 -11.93 13.83 26.62
N LEU A 14 -12.07 12.54 26.91
CA LEU A 14 -11.47 11.48 26.10
C LEU A 14 -12.04 11.47 24.68
N VAL A 15 -13.37 11.57 24.53
CA VAL A 15 -14.05 11.60 23.22
C VAL A 15 -13.64 12.82 22.40
N LEU A 16 -13.52 13.99 23.02
CA LEU A 16 -13.05 15.21 22.35
C LEU A 16 -11.61 15.08 21.87
N VAL A 17 -10.72 14.52 22.69
CA VAL A 17 -9.31 14.30 22.32
C VAL A 17 -9.19 13.29 21.18
N THR A 18 -9.91 12.17 21.23
CA THR A 18 -9.85 11.14 20.19
C THR A 18 -10.57 11.55 18.91
N GLY A 19 -11.68 12.30 19.01
CA GLY A 19 -12.53 12.67 17.88
C GLY A 19 -12.04 13.90 17.12
N LEU A 20 -11.40 14.87 17.80
CA LEU A 20 -10.92 16.11 17.18
C LEU A 20 -9.39 16.18 17.07
N GLY A 21 -8.64 15.51 17.95
CA GLY A 21 -7.18 15.61 18.02
C GLY A 21 -6.43 14.61 17.16
N LEU A 22 -7.05 13.49 16.80
CA LEU A 22 -6.43 12.47 15.95
C LEU A 22 -6.92 12.65 14.52
N SER A 23 -6.26 13.54 13.77
CA SER A 23 -6.35 13.50 12.31
C SER A 23 -6.00 12.09 11.84
N PRO A 24 -6.72 11.50 10.86
CA PRO A 24 -6.33 10.21 10.31
C PRO A 24 -4.89 10.32 9.85
N ALA A 25 -4.06 9.36 10.27
CA ALA A 25 -2.69 9.29 9.77
C ALA A 25 -2.78 9.10 8.26
N THR A 26 -2.51 10.16 7.49
CA THR A 26 -2.30 10.06 6.05
C THR A 26 -1.05 9.20 5.86
N ALA A 27 -1.24 7.89 5.72
CA ALA A 27 -0.20 7.01 5.26
C ALA A 27 0.09 7.45 3.83
N THR A 28 1.16 8.21 3.64
CA THR A 28 1.73 8.49 2.33
C THR A 28 2.17 7.14 1.76
N VAL A 29 1.28 6.47 1.03
CA VAL A 29 1.62 5.28 0.25
C VAL A 29 2.41 5.80 -0.94
N SER A 30 3.73 5.90 -0.79
CA SER A 30 4.63 6.07 -1.92
C SER A 30 4.34 4.96 -2.92
N ASN A 31 4.15 5.31 -4.20
CA ASN A 31 3.86 4.36 -5.28
C ASN A 31 4.83 3.17 -5.18
N PRO A 32 4.36 1.97 -4.81
CA PRO A 32 5.29 0.92 -4.48
C PRO A 32 5.94 0.39 -5.76
N GLU A 33 7.27 0.44 -5.77
CA GLU A 33 8.12 -0.12 -6.82
C GLU A 33 8.67 -1.47 -6.37
N PHE A 34 8.50 -2.50 -7.19
CA PHE A 34 8.97 -3.84 -6.90
C PHE A 34 9.91 -4.33 -7.99
N TYR A 35 11.00 -4.98 -7.59
CA TYR A 35 11.96 -5.62 -8.51
C TYR A 35 11.94 -7.12 -8.24
N ALA A 36 11.60 -7.92 -9.24
CA ALA A 36 11.53 -9.37 -9.09
C ALA A 36 11.89 -10.09 -10.38
N TRP A 37 12.40 -11.30 -10.24
CA TRP A 37 12.60 -12.22 -11.36
C TRP A 37 11.24 -12.68 -11.89
N ASN A 38 11.04 -12.55 -13.19
CA ASN A 38 9.81 -12.99 -13.86
C ASN A 38 10.12 -13.37 -15.32
N PHE A 39 9.20 -14.07 -15.98
CA PHE A 39 9.35 -14.40 -17.39
C PHE A 39 9.25 -13.15 -18.26
N ALA A 40 10.03 -13.10 -19.35
CA ALA A 40 10.06 -11.95 -20.25
C ALA A 40 8.66 -11.59 -20.80
N SER A 41 7.88 -12.60 -21.17
CA SER A 41 6.51 -12.50 -21.65
C SER A 41 5.73 -13.78 -21.33
N VAL A 42 4.41 -13.76 -21.54
CA VAL A 42 3.57 -14.96 -21.42
C VAL A 42 4.05 -16.02 -22.41
N GLY A 43 4.40 -17.20 -21.90
CA GLY A 43 4.92 -18.32 -22.71
C GLY A 43 6.43 -18.28 -22.98
N SER A 44 7.16 -17.28 -22.47
CA SER A 44 8.63 -17.28 -22.52
C SER A 44 9.22 -18.12 -21.39
N SER A 45 10.27 -18.87 -21.68
CA SER A 45 11.10 -19.58 -20.69
C SER A 45 12.25 -18.70 -20.16
N GLU A 46 12.42 -17.48 -20.68
CA GLU A 46 13.50 -16.59 -20.31
C GLU A 46 13.14 -15.81 -19.03
N LEU A 47 13.92 -16.04 -17.96
CA LEU A 47 13.81 -15.33 -16.69
C LEU A 47 14.63 -14.03 -16.71
N VAL A 48 13.93 -12.91 -16.55
CA VAL A 48 14.47 -11.54 -16.56
C VAL A 48 14.09 -10.79 -15.29
N CYS A 49 14.87 -9.76 -14.93
CA CYS A 49 14.50 -8.87 -13.83
C CYS A 49 13.43 -7.87 -14.32
N LYS A 50 12.29 -7.80 -13.63
CA LYS A 50 11.20 -6.86 -13.95
C LYS A 50 10.99 -5.87 -12.82
N LYS A 51 10.89 -4.60 -13.20
CA LYS A 51 10.35 -3.53 -12.36
C LYS A 51 8.83 -3.50 -12.53
N THR A 52 8.10 -3.56 -11.43
CA THR A 52 6.65 -3.36 -11.39
C THR A 52 6.35 -2.11 -10.57
N LEU A 53 5.62 -1.18 -11.17
CA LEU A 53 5.16 0.05 -10.55
C LEU A 53 3.64 -0.02 -10.42
N VAL A 54 3.15 0.16 -9.19
CA VAL A 54 1.71 0.24 -8.91
C VAL A 54 1.37 1.69 -8.59
N VAL A 55 0.56 2.32 -9.43
CA VAL A 55 0.16 3.73 -9.27
C VAL A 55 -1.33 3.77 -8.96
N PRO A 56 -1.74 4.27 -7.76
CA PRO A 56 -3.15 4.52 -7.48
C PRO A 56 -3.76 5.43 -8.53
N GLN A 57 -4.97 5.09 -8.96
CA GLN A 57 -5.75 5.92 -9.85
C GLN A 57 -6.92 6.52 -9.09
N ASP A 58 -7.21 7.78 -9.39
CA ASP A 58 -8.39 8.47 -8.90
C ASP A 58 -9.61 8.08 -9.76
N LEU A 59 -9.89 6.78 -9.80
CA LEU A 59 -11.04 6.21 -10.50
C LEU A 59 -11.97 5.60 -9.47
N ILE A 60 -13.21 6.09 -9.45
CA ILE A 60 -14.27 5.53 -8.63
C ILE A 60 -14.73 4.23 -9.31
N VAL A 61 -14.44 3.09 -8.68
CA VAL A 61 -14.97 1.79 -9.11
C VAL A 61 -16.33 1.64 -8.43
N PRO A 62 -17.47 1.74 -9.17
CA PRO A 62 -18.80 1.90 -8.56
C PRO A 62 -19.29 0.72 -7.70
N SER A 63 -18.54 -0.38 -7.65
CA SER A 63 -18.92 -1.65 -7.02
C SER A 63 -17.81 -2.29 -6.17
N SER A 64 -16.69 -1.59 -5.93
CA SER A 64 -15.59 -2.13 -5.14
C SER A 64 -15.14 -1.15 -4.06
N PRO A 65 -14.97 -1.60 -2.80
CA PRO A 65 -14.30 -0.80 -1.79
C PRO A 65 -12.79 -0.67 -2.06
N MET A 66 -12.26 -1.40 -3.06
CA MET A 66 -10.84 -1.32 -3.43
C MET A 66 -10.56 -0.13 -4.34
N GLN A 67 -9.40 0.49 -4.11
CA GLN A 67 -8.90 1.57 -4.94
C GLN A 67 -8.41 1.04 -6.29
N ALA A 68 -8.78 1.71 -7.38
CA ALA A 68 -8.23 1.42 -8.70
C ALA A 68 -6.72 1.69 -8.71
N VAL A 69 -5.95 0.79 -9.31
CA VAL A 69 -4.50 0.95 -9.47
C VAL A 69 -4.10 0.62 -10.91
N ARG A 70 -3.18 1.41 -11.46
CA ARG A 70 -2.50 1.13 -12.71
C ARG A 70 -1.21 0.39 -12.42
N ILE A 71 -1.07 -0.79 -13.00
CA ILE A 71 0.16 -1.58 -12.90
C ILE A 71 0.93 -1.39 -14.20
N THR A 72 2.18 -0.97 -14.11
CA THR A 72 3.11 -0.86 -15.25
C THR A 72 4.33 -1.70 -14.95
N SER A 73 4.76 -2.53 -15.90
CA SER A 73 5.94 -3.38 -15.75
C SER A 73 6.94 -3.15 -16.87
N ALA A 74 8.23 -3.13 -16.56
CA ALA A 74 9.31 -3.05 -17.53
C ALA A 74 10.43 -4.03 -17.18
N ILE A 75 11.08 -4.60 -18.22
CA ILE A 75 12.30 -5.38 -18.04
C ILE A 75 13.43 -4.40 -17.71
N VAL A 76 14.21 -4.70 -16.69
CA VAL A 76 15.32 -3.89 -16.21
C VAL A 76 16.59 -4.74 -16.07
N ASP A 77 17.71 -4.08 -15.80
CA ASP A 77 18.99 -4.75 -15.61
C ASP A 77 18.96 -5.75 -14.44
N ASN A 78 19.67 -6.86 -14.59
CA ASN A 78 19.74 -7.92 -13.60
C ASN A 78 20.30 -7.47 -12.23
N LYS A 79 21.08 -6.38 -12.19
CA LYS A 79 21.61 -5.82 -10.94
C LYS A 79 20.51 -5.44 -9.94
N PHE A 80 19.34 -5.05 -10.42
CA PHE A 80 18.22 -4.65 -9.57
C PHE A 80 17.58 -5.84 -8.84
N CYS A 81 17.71 -7.05 -9.38
CA CYS A 81 17.26 -8.28 -8.76
C CYS A 81 18.42 -9.09 -8.15
N ALA A 82 19.64 -8.53 -8.07
CA ALA A 82 20.84 -9.26 -7.64
C ALA A 82 20.76 -9.79 -6.20
N THR A 83 20.00 -9.11 -5.34
CA THR A 83 19.76 -9.54 -3.95
C THR A 83 18.66 -10.59 -3.81
N SER A 84 17.92 -10.89 -4.89
CA SER A 84 16.84 -11.86 -4.92
C SER A 84 17.30 -13.16 -5.60
N THR A 85 16.97 -14.30 -5.02
CA THR A 85 17.27 -15.61 -5.61
C THR A 85 16.56 -15.75 -6.95
N LYS A 86 17.34 -15.96 -8.02
CA LYS A 86 16.78 -16.26 -9.35
C LYS A 86 16.07 -17.62 -9.29
N PRO A 87 14.78 -17.70 -9.67
CA PRO A 87 14.06 -18.96 -9.73
C PRO A 87 14.80 -19.95 -10.64
N VAL A 88 14.92 -21.19 -10.20
CA VAL A 88 15.33 -22.30 -11.06
C VAL A 88 14.08 -22.83 -11.75
N SER A 89 14.14 -22.94 -13.08
CA SER A 89 13.06 -23.52 -13.91
C SER A 89 13.28 -25.01 -14.09
#